data_AF-A0A1B8SBR9-F1
#
_entry.id   AF-A0A1B8SBR9-F1
#
_cell.length_a   1.000
_cell.length_b   1.000
_cell.length_c   1.000
_cell.angle_alpha   90.00
_cell.angle_beta   90.00
_cell.angle_gamma   90.00
#
_symmetry.space_group_name_H-M   'P 1'
#
loop_
_entity.id
_entity.type
_entity.pdbx_description
1 polymer ?
#
loop_
_entity_poly.entity_id
_entity_poly.type
_entity_poly.pdbx_seq_one_letter_code
_entity_poly.pdbx_strand_id
1 'polypeptide(L)'
;MTPVFDAPTLIATKRDGHRLTDDAIDWLIDSYTRGQIAQEQMSALLMAIFLRGMDARETARWTAAMIASGERLDFADLRRNGRRLPTVDKHSTGGVGDKITLPLVAVVAACGAAVPQASGRGLGHTGGTLDKLESIAGFDPTLSTSRLRAQLVEVGAAIFAAGALAPADAKLYALRDITATVESLPLIASSVMSKKLAEGAAALVLDVKVGSGAFMKTADQARELAGLMVELGAAHGVPTRALLTDMNGPLGATAGNALEVAEALEVLAGGGPDDVVALTVTLATEMLALAGLDDVDPAATLSDGTAMDAFAAMVAAQGGDLRVPLPVAACSESITASRGGTMGEIDAMAVGMAAWRLGAGRSRPGERVQAGAGVRIHRRPGDPVSAGEPLFTLYTDTPERFGPAHAELDGGYRVCDVTETPAAPRPLIIGAAP
;
A
#
# COMPACT_ATOMS: atom_id res chain seq x y z
N MET A 1 -36.12 24.19 12.62
CA MET A 1 -34.89 24.99 12.79
C MET A 1 -33.74 24.10 12.38
N THR A 2 -32.92 24.51 11.42
CA THR A 2 -31.70 23.78 11.08
C THR A 2 -30.82 23.76 12.34
N PRO A 3 -30.34 22.59 12.79
CA PRO A 3 -29.45 22.54 13.95
C PRO A 3 -28.21 23.41 13.68
N VAL A 4 -27.87 24.27 14.64
CA VAL A 4 -26.63 25.06 14.59
C VAL A 4 -25.55 24.20 15.23
N PHE A 5 -24.56 23.79 14.44
CA PHE A 5 -23.40 23.06 14.92
C PHE A 5 -22.21 24.01 15.15
N ASP A 6 -21.40 23.69 16.15
CA ASP A 6 -20.11 24.33 16.40
C ASP A 6 -19.07 23.28 16.81
N ALA A 7 -17.81 23.49 16.44
CA ALA A 7 -16.75 22.51 16.69
C ALA A 7 -16.55 22.22 18.20
N PRO A 8 -16.49 23.21 19.11
CA PRO A 8 -16.37 22.95 20.55
C PRO A 8 -17.44 21.99 21.11
N THR A 9 -18.71 22.16 20.73
CA THR A 9 -19.81 21.29 21.17
C THR A 9 -19.64 19.86 20.66
N LEU A 10 -19.26 19.68 19.40
CA LEU A 10 -19.06 18.34 18.82
C LEU A 10 -17.82 17.64 19.42
N ILE A 11 -16.73 18.39 19.66
CA ILE A 11 -15.55 17.88 20.36
C ILE A 11 -15.91 17.41 21.78
N ALA A 12 -16.64 18.22 22.54
CA ALA A 12 -17.07 17.86 23.89
C ALA A 12 -17.96 16.61 23.88
N THR A 13 -18.91 16.54 22.94
CA THR A 13 -19.79 15.38 22.75
C THR A 13 -18.98 14.09 22.56
N LYS A 14 -18.02 14.09 21.62
CA LYS A 14 -17.19 12.91 21.37
C LYS A 14 -16.24 12.61 22.52
N ARG A 15 -15.59 13.62 23.11
CA ARG A 15 -14.70 13.49 24.29
C ARG A 15 -15.39 12.78 25.46
N ASP A 16 -16.66 13.14 25.68
CA ASP A 16 -17.50 12.62 26.77
C ASP A 16 -18.11 11.24 26.43
N GLY A 17 -17.75 10.66 25.27
CA GLY A 17 -18.11 9.29 24.88
C GLY A 17 -19.47 9.18 24.19
N HIS A 18 -20.04 10.30 23.73
CA HIS A 18 -21.32 10.29 23.02
C HIS A 18 -21.14 10.19 21.50
N ARG A 19 -22.16 9.63 20.85
CA ARG A 19 -22.26 9.48 19.40
C ARG A 19 -22.52 10.86 18.75
N LEU A 20 -21.82 11.17 17.67
CA LEU A 20 -22.12 12.28 16.78
C LEU A 20 -23.28 11.90 15.85
N THR A 21 -24.21 12.83 15.64
CA THR A 21 -25.31 12.63 14.69
C THR A 21 -24.82 12.71 13.26
N ASP A 22 -25.60 12.15 12.32
CA ASP A 22 -25.23 12.15 10.90
C ASP A 22 -25.05 13.59 10.36
N ASP A 23 -26.00 14.48 10.68
CA ASP A 23 -25.93 15.91 10.31
C ASP A 23 -24.70 16.62 10.91
N ALA A 24 -24.27 16.24 12.12
CA ALA A 24 -23.09 16.82 12.76
C ALA A 24 -21.80 16.38 12.06
N ILE A 25 -21.72 15.11 11.67
CA ILE A 25 -20.58 14.57 10.91
C ILE A 25 -20.49 15.26 9.54
N ASP A 26 -21.62 15.37 8.84
CA ASP A 26 -21.66 16.02 7.52
C ASP A 26 -21.23 17.48 7.61
N TRP A 27 -21.78 18.23 8.57
CA TRP A 27 -21.36 19.61 8.81
C TRP A 27 -19.87 19.72 9.14
N LEU A 28 -19.34 18.82 9.97
CA LEU A 28 -17.96 18.87 10.44
C LEU A 28 -16.95 18.62 9.30
N ILE A 29 -17.18 17.57 8.51
CA ILE A 29 -16.31 17.22 7.38
C ILE A 29 -16.34 18.33 6.32
N ASP A 30 -17.53 18.80 5.96
CA ASP A 30 -17.70 19.87 4.98
C ASP A 30 -17.07 21.20 5.45
N SER A 31 -17.34 21.61 6.69
CA SER A 31 -16.79 22.85 7.26
C SER A 31 -15.27 22.81 7.38
N TYR A 32 -14.67 21.68 7.80
CA TYR A 32 -13.22 21.53 7.82
C TYR A 32 -12.62 21.51 6.41
N THR A 33 -13.29 20.84 5.47
CA THR A 33 -12.86 20.81 4.07
C THR A 33 -12.87 22.22 3.46
N ARG A 34 -13.81 23.09 3.85
CA ARG A 34 -13.83 24.52 3.47
C ARG A 34 -12.92 25.44 4.29
N GLY A 35 -12.21 24.93 5.29
CA GLY A 35 -11.33 25.73 6.14
C GLY A 35 -12.06 26.60 7.17
N GLN A 36 -13.31 26.27 7.49
CA GLN A 36 -14.13 26.98 8.48
C GLN A 36 -13.89 26.46 9.92
N ILE A 37 -13.25 25.29 10.06
CA ILE A 37 -12.82 24.72 11.34
C ILE A 37 -11.29 24.80 11.42
N ALA A 38 -10.77 25.31 12.53
CA ALA A 38 -9.34 25.42 12.77
C ALA A 38 -8.69 24.03 12.95
N GLN A 39 -7.41 23.89 12.59
CA GLN A 39 -6.71 22.60 12.69
C GLN A 39 -6.62 22.10 14.13
N GLU A 40 -6.51 23.01 15.10
CA GLU A 40 -6.46 22.72 16.54
C GLU A 40 -7.77 22.14 17.05
N GLN A 41 -8.91 22.60 16.51
CA GLN A 41 -10.22 22.06 16.84
C GLN A 41 -10.39 20.66 16.23
N MET A 42 -10.00 20.50 14.97
CA MET A 42 -10.08 19.18 14.32
C MET A 42 -9.13 18.18 14.98
N SER A 43 -7.92 18.57 15.38
CA SER A 43 -6.97 17.67 16.06
C SER A 43 -7.50 17.24 17.44
N ALA A 44 -8.14 18.15 18.17
CA ALA A 44 -8.82 17.80 19.43
C ALA A 44 -9.95 16.77 19.21
N LEU A 45 -10.74 16.91 18.14
CA LEU A 45 -11.75 15.91 17.80
C LEU A 45 -11.12 14.56 17.41
N LEU A 46 -10.08 14.58 16.57
CA LEU A 46 -9.39 13.37 16.14
C LEU A 46 -8.81 12.60 17.32
N MET A 47 -8.26 13.30 18.31
CA MET A 47 -7.81 12.69 19.56
C MET A 47 -8.98 12.14 20.39
N ALA A 48 -10.11 12.84 20.44
CA ALA A 48 -11.31 12.32 21.08
C ALA A 48 -11.81 11.03 20.41
N ILE A 49 -11.81 10.96 19.07
CA ILE A 49 -12.12 9.76 18.29
C ILE A 49 -11.09 8.65 18.55
N PHE A 50 -9.80 8.99 18.61
CA PHE A 50 -8.74 8.03 18.92
C PHE A 50 -8.99 7.34 20.28
N LEU A 51 -9.37 8.11 21.30
CA LEU A 51 -9.57 7.61 22.67
C LEU A 51 -10.94 6.98 22.94
N ARG A 52 -11.98 7.34 22.17
CA ARG A 52 -13.37 6.91 22.39
C ARG A 52 -13.92 6.00 21.29
N GLY A 53 -13.24 5.95 20.15
CA GLY A 53 -13.71 5.27 18.95
C GLY A 53 -14.87 5.98 18.25
N MET A 54 -15.29 5.33 17.16
CA MET A 54 -16.54 5.58 16.46
C MET A 54 -17.22 4.22 16.32
N ASP A 55 -18.54 4.19 16.49
CA ASP A 55 -19.27 2.97 16.14
C ASP A 55 -19.45 2.83 14.62
N ALA A 56 -20.06 1.72 14.19
CA ALA A 56 -20.25 1.42 12.78
C ALA A 56 -21.05 2.50 12.03
N ARG A 57 -22.06 3.13 12.67
CA ARG A 57 -22.87 4.18 12.03
C ARG A 57 -22.07 5.46 11.86
N GLU A 58 -21.36 5.87 12.91
CA GLU A 58 -20.46 7.03 12.84
C GLU A 58 -19.40 6.83 11.77
N THR A 59 -18.76 5.67 11.74
CA THR A 59 -17.71 5.36 10.75
C THR A 59 -18.26 5.36 9.33
N ALA A 60 -19.43 4.75 9.09
CA ALA A 60 -20.07 4.74 7.79
C ALA A 60 -20.42 6.16 7.31
N ARG A 61 -21.00 6.98 8.18
CA ARG A 61 -21.36 8.36 7.85
C ARG A 61 -20.14 9.26 7.65
N TRP A 62 -19.11 9.10 8.48
CA TRP A 62 -17.83 9.80 8.33
C TRP A 62 -17.18 9.49 6.98
N THR A 63 -17.15 8.21 6.60
CA THR A 63 -16.67 7.75 5.29
C THR A 63 -17.49 8.36 4.17
N ALA A 64 -18.82 8.29 4.24
CA ALA A 64 -19.71 8.85 3.22
C ALA A 64 -19.52 10.37 3.03
N ALA A 65 -19.34 11.11 4.13
CA ALA A 65 -19.06 12.55 4.11
C ALA A 65 -17.69 12.85 3.47
N MET A 66 -16.67 12.04 3.76
CA MET A 66 -15.34 12.17 3.13
C MET A 66 -15.42 11.92 1.62
N ILE A 67 -16.14 10.90 1.17
CA ILE A 67 -16.31 10.64 -0.28
C ILE A 67 -17.11 11.77 -0.94
N ALA A 68 -18.12 12.32 -0.27
CA ALA A 68 -18.92 13.42 -0.79
C ALA A 68 -18.16 14.77 -0.88
N SER A 69 -16.96 14.85 -0.29
CA SER A 69 -16.15 16.08 -0.28
C SER A 69 -15.46 16.38 -1.62
N GLY A 70 -15.39 15.42 -2.54
CA GLY A 70 -14.68 15.53 -3.81
C GLY A 70 -15.39 14.87 -4.98
N GLU A 71 -14.69 14.81 -6.12
CA GLU A 71 -15.16 14.13 -7.32
C GLU A 71 -15.03 12.61 -7.18
N ARG A 72 -15.93 11.87 -7.84
CA ARG A 72 -15.85 10.41 -7.97
C ARG A 72 -15.63 10.05 -9.42
N LEU A 73 -14.72 9.12 -9.66
CA LEU A 73 -14.59 8.47 -10.96
C LEU A 73 -15.72 7.43 -11.10
N ASP A 74 -16.16 7.22 -12.35
CA ASP A 74 -17.15 6.19 -12.70
C ASP A 74 -16.69 5.50 -13.97
N PHE A 75 -16.57 4.18 -13.95
CA PHE A 75 -16.11 3.37 -15.07
C PHE A 75 -17.15 2.33 -15.52
N ALA A 76 -18.41 2.45 -15.10
CA ALA A 76 -19.45 1.47 -15.41
C ALA A 76 -19.74 1.32 -16.92
N ASP A 77 -19.47 2.38 -17.70
CA ASP A 77 -19.64 2.45 -19.14
C ASP A 77 -18.46 1.90 -19.94
N LEU A 78 -17.32 1.55 -19.32
CA LEU A 78 -16.14 1.10 -20.05
C LEU A 78 -16.44 -0.17 -20.86
N ARG A 79 -16.03 -0.14 -22.14
CA ARG A 79 -16.18 -1.25 -23.08
C ARG A 79 -14.87 -1.49 -23.82
N ARG A 80 -14.52 -2.77 -24.03
CA ARG A 80 -13.47 -3.21 -24.96
C ARG A 80 -14.06 -4.24 -25.90
N ASN A 81 -13.92 -4.03 -27.21
CA ASN A 81 -14.48 -4.92 -28.25
C ASN A 81 -15.99 -5.22 -28.06
N GLY A 82 -16.77 -4.20 -27.68
CA GLY A 82 -18.21 -4.32 -27.46
C GLY A 82 -18.64 -5.02 -26.16
N ARG A 83 -17.70 -5.52 -25.34
CA ARG A 83 -17.99 -6.16 -24.04
C ARG A 83 -17.73 -5.20 -22.89
N ARG A 84 -18.48 -5.35 -21.79
CA ARG A 84 -18.21 -4.64 -20.53
C ARG A 84 -16.82 -5.01 -20.03
N LEU A 85 -16.03 -4.00 -19.67
CA LEU A 85 -14.72 -4.18 -19.08
C LEU A 85 -14.87 -4.06 -17.55
N PRO A 86 -14.81 -5.16 -16.79
CA PRO A 86 -14.97 -5.10 -15.33
C PRO A 86 -13.77 -4.38 -14.72
N THR A 87 -14.04 -3.48 -13.76
CA THR A 87 -12.98 -2.78 -13.02
C THR A 87 -12.82 -3.38 -11.63
N VAL A 88 -11.59 -3.63 -11.23
CA VAL A 88 -11.25 -4.11 -9.90
C VAL A 88 -9.94 -3.47 -9.45
N ASP A 89 -9.83 -3.19 -8.16
CA ASP A 89 -8.62 -2.58 -7.61
C ASP A 89 -8.15 -3.30 -6.34
N LYS A 90 -6.91 -3.04 -5.92
CA LYS A 90 -6.32 -3.51 -4.67
C LYS A 90 -5.84 -2.35 -3.82
N HIS A 91 -6.14 -2.38 -2.52
CA HIS A 91 -5.45 -1.53 -1.54
C HIS A 91 -4.60 -2.38 -0.61
N SER A 92 -3.42 -1.88 -0.23
CA SER A 92 -2.59 -2.47 0.84
C SER A 92 -2.43 -1.44 1.95
N THR A 93 -2.50 -1.89 3.20
CA THR A 93 -2.21 -1.02 4.36
C THR A 93 -0.73 -0.59 4.43
N GLY A 94 0.12 -1.12 3.54
CA GLY A 94 1.54 -0.80 3.47
C GLY A 94 2.40 -1.75 4.30
N GLY A 95 3.60 -2.00 3.79
CA GLY A 95 4.60 -2.86 4.41
C GLY A 95 5.97 -2.69 3.77
N VAL A 96 6.94 -3.47 4.23
CA VAL A 96 8.35 -3.39 3.79
C VAL A 96 8.60 -4.40 2.68
N GLY A 97 9.14 -3.93 1.55
CA GLY A 97 9.29 -4.75 0.34
C GLY A 97 7.97 -5.04 -0.39
N ASP A 98 6.87 -4.37 -0.01
CA ASP A 98 5.55 -4.59 -0.61
C ASP A 98 5.45 -3.95 -2.02
N LYS A 99 6.04 -4.63 -3.00
CA LYS A 99 6.03 -4.30 -4.43
C LYS A 99 4.85 -4.89 -5.20
N ILE A 100 3.95 -5.59 -4.52
CA ILE A 100 2.89 -6.42 -5.12
C ILE A 100 2.05 -5.68 -6.14
N THR A 101 1.78 -4.39 -5.94
CA THR A 101 0.98 -3.60 -6.88
C THR A 101 1.52 -3.66 -8.31
N LEU A 102 2.85 -3.69 -8.51
CA LEU A 102 3.46 -3.70 -9.83
C LEU A 102 3.11 -4.98 -10.62
N PRO A 103 3.46 -6.20 -10.15
CA PRO A 103 3.10 -7.41 -10.87
C PRO A 103 1.60 -7.69 -10.84
N LEU A 104 0.89 -7.36 -9.74
CA LEU A 104 -0.55 -7.63 -9.60
C LEU A 104 -1.39 -6.90 -10.65
N VAL A 105 -1.15 -5.60 -10.84
CA VAL A 105 -1.88 -4.79 -11.82
C VAL A 105 -1.72 -5.37 -13.22
N ALA A 106 -0.52 -5.82 -13.56
CA ALA A 106 -0.20 -6.38 -14.86
C ALA A 106 -0.83 -7.77 -15.08
N VAL A 107 -0.75 -8.65 -14.07
CA VAL A 107 -1.39 -9.99 -14.09
C VAL A 107 -2.91 -9.86 -14.28
N VAL A 108 -3.57 -8.99 -13.51
CA VAL A 108 -5.02 -8.80 -13.60
C VAL A 108 -5.43 -8.20 -14.94
N ALA A 109 -4.64 -7.26 -15.48
CA ALA A 109 -4.87 -6.70 -16.81
C ALA A 109 -4.70 -7.74 -17.93
N ALA A 110 -3.67 -8.60 -17.83
CA ALA A 110 -3.45 -9.70 -18.77
C ALA A 110 -4.60 -10.72 -18.75
N CYS A 111 -5.23 -10.93 -17.58
CA CYS A 111 -6.41 -11.78 -17.43
C CYS A 111 -7.72 -11.13 -17.95
N GLY A 112 -7.69 -9.84 -18.33
CA GLY A 112 -8.78 -9.17 -19.02
C GLY A 112 -9.68 -8.26 -18.17
N ALA A 113 -9.36 -8.03 -16.90
CA ALA A 113 -10.00 -6.99 -16.10
C ALA A 113 -9.27 -5.64 -16.26
N ALA A 114 -9.96 -4.55 -15.92
CA ALA A 114 -9.36 -3.21 -15.88
C ALA A 114 -8.97 -2.80 -14.45
N VAL A 115 -7.80 -2.20 -14.29
CA VAL A 115 -7.27 -1.82 -12.97
C VAL A 115 -6.97 -0.30 -12.93
N PRO A 116 -7.91 0.52 -12.44
CA PRO A 116 -7.71 1.96 -12.22
C PRO A 116 -7.02 2.22 -10.87
N GLN A 117 -5.76 1.81 -10.73
CA GLN A 117 -5.06 1.83 -9.45
C GLN A 117 -4.59 3.25 -9.10
N ALA A 118 -5.33 3.95 -8.24
CA ALA A 118 -4.82 5.19 -7.67
C ALA A 118 -3.84 4.86 -6.54
N SER A 119 -2.63 5.42 -6.63
CA SER A 119 -1.52 5.13 -5.74
C SER A 119 -0.94 6.39 -5.12
N GLY A 120 -0.28 6.19 -3.97
CA GLY A 120 0.42 7.23 -3.24
C GLY A 120 1.94 7.12 -3.35
N ARG A 121 2.59 8.21 -2.98
CA ARG A 121 4.00 8.24 -2.59
C ARG A 121 4.12 7.89 -1.10
N GLY A 122 5.23 7.27 -0.71
CA GLY A 122 5.46 6.78 0.65
C GLY A 122 5.79 7.89 1.64
N LEU A 123 5.51 7.65 2.91
CA LEU A 123 5.95 8.47 4.04
C LEU A 123 6.44 7.54 5.15
N GLY A 124 7.58 7.90 5.76
CA GLY A 124 8.23 7.03 6.74
C GLY A 124 8.80 5.74 6.10
N HIS A 125 8.73 4.64 6.84
CA HIS A 125 9.39 3.36 6.49
C HIS A 125 8.70 2.58 5.37
N THR A 126 7.44 2.87 5.07
CA THR A 126 6.71 2.21 3.97
C THR A 126 7.02 2.92 2.65
N GLY A 127 7.49 2.16 1.67
CA GLY A 127 7.73 2.67 0.31
C GLY A 127 6.41 2.97 -0.42
N GLY A 128 6.40 4.00 -1.27
CA GLY A 128 5.24 4.32 -2.12
C GLY A 128 5.27 3.60 -3.46
N THR A 129 4.12 3.16 -3.97
CA THR A 129 4.05 2.56 -5.31
C THR A 129 4.48 3.57 -6.39
N LEU A 130 4.12 4.84 -6.25
CA LEU A 130 4.52 5.87 -7.20
C LEU A 130 6.04 6.14 -7.16
N ASP A 131 6.66 6.13 -5.98
CA ASP A 131 8.11 6.33 -5.86
C ASP A 131 8.91 5.22 -6.56
N LYS A 132 8.39 3.99 -6.51
CA LYS A 132 8.94 2.84 -7.25
C LYS A 132 8.84 3.09 -8.75
N LEU A 133 7.65 3.39 -9.27
CA LEU A 133 7.44 3.59 -10.71
C LEU A 133 8.18 4.82 -11.26
N GLU A 134 8.32 5.88 -10.47
CA GLU A 134 9.10 7.08 -10.84
C GLU A 134 10.62 6.81 -10.95
N SER A 135 11.10 5.63 -10.53
CA SER A 135 12.46 5.17 -10.85
C SER A 135 12.62 4.72 -12.31
N ILE A 136 11.52 4.44 -13.01
CA ILE A 136 11.54 4.13 -14.44
C ILE A 136 11.66 5.44 -15.21
N ALA A 137 12.65 5.52 -16.10
CA ALA A 137 12.91 6.72 -16.87
C ALA A 137 11.69 7.15 -17.68
N GLY A 138 11.25 8.40 -17.50
CA GLY A 138 10.14 9.01 -18.25
C GLY A 138 8.73 8.72 -17.72
N PHE A 139 8.57 7.85 -16.71
CA PHE A 139 7.24 7.52 -16.18
C PHE A 139 6.58 8.75 -15.54
N ASP A 140 5.35 9.05 -15.95
CA ASP A 140 4.51 10.13 -15.39
C ASP A 140 3.22 9.54 -14.79
N PRO A 141 3.00 9.66 -13.47
CA PRO A 141 1.78 9.20 -12.82
C PRO A 141 0.59 10.16 -13.00
N THR A 142 0.77 11.28 -13.71
CA THR A 142 -0.26 12.32 -13.86
C THR A 142 -1.14 12.03 -15.08
N LEU A 143 -2.39 11.66 -14.84
CA LEU A 143 -3.36 11.40 -15.90
C LEU A 143 -4.59 12.28 -15.74
N SER A 144 -5.06 12.88 -16.84
CA SER A 144 -6.41 13.44 -16.89
C SER A 144 -7.43 12.31 -16.89
N THR A 145 -8.66 12.56 -16.43
CA THR A 145 -9.75 11.57 -16.44
C THR A 145 -10.00 10.98 -17.83
N SER A 146 -9.91 11.79 -18.89
CA SER A 146 -10.08 11.31 -20.26
C SER A 146 -8.95 10.38 -20.69
N ARG A 147 -7.70 10.69 -20.33
CA ARG A 147 -6.54 9.84 -20.65
C ARG A 147 -6.57 8.54 -19.84
N LEU A 148 -6.94 8.61 -18.56
CA LEU A 148 -7.14 7.44 -17.71
C LEU A 148 -8.17 6.48 -18.33
N ARG A 149 -9.36 6.98 -18.71
CA ARG A 149 -10.38 6.16 -19.38
C ARG A 149 -9.86 5.52 -20.66
N ALA A 150 -9.21 6.30 -21.53
CA ALA A 150 -8.66 5.79 -22.79
C ALA A 150 -7.64 4.68 -22.54
N GLN A 151 -6.72 4.88 -21.59
CA GLN A 151 -5.70 3.89 -21.25
C GLN A 151 -6.31 2.61 -20.64
N LEU A 152 -7.34 2.71 -19.79
CA LEU A 152 -8.03 1.53 -19.28
C LEU A 152 -8.69 0.74 -20.43
N VAL A 153 -9.28 1.43 -21.41
CA VAL A 153 -9.87 0.77 -22.59
C VAL A 153 -8.79 0.16 -23.49
N GLU A 154 -7.65 0.81 -23.70
CA GLU A 154 -6.59 0.34 -24.61
C GLU A 154 -5.67 -0.71 -23.98
N VAL A 155 -5.18 -0.45 -22.77
CA VAL A 155 -4.15 -1.24 -22.08
C VAL A 155 -4.75 -2.13 -20.99
N GLY A 156 -5.75 -1.63 -20.25
CA GLY A 156 -6.39 -2.37 -19.16
C GLY A 156 -5.86 -2.00 -17.79
N ALA A 157 -4.82 -1.18 -17.70
CA ALA A 157 -4.25 -0.76 -16.43
C ALA A 157 -3.74 0.68 -16.49
N ALA A 158 -3.83 1.35 -15.36
CA ALA A 158 -3.13 2.60 -15.08
C ALA A 158 -2.79 2.66 -13.60
N ILE A 159 -1.56 3.09 -13.27
CA ILE A 159 -1.17 3.41 -11.89
C ILE A 159 -0.90 4.90 -11.83
N PHE A 160 -1.75 5.65 -11.15
CA PHE A 160 -1.77 7.11 -11.23
C PHE A 160 -1.85 7.77 -9.86
N ALA A 161 -1.46 9.05 -9.80
CA ALA A 161 -1.64 9.84 -8.60
C ALA A 161 -3.11 10.18 -8.41
N ALA A 162 -3.70 9.78 -7.27
CA ALA A 162 -5.12 9.95 -6.97
C ALA A 162 -5.64 11.40 -7.02
N GLY A 163 -4.76 12.40 -7.05
CA GLY A 163 -5.15 13.81 -7.12
C GLY A 163 -6.05 14.22 -5.94
N ALA A 164 -7.18 14.86 -6.25
CA ALA A 164 -8.10 15.43 -5.27
C ALA A 164 -9.43 14.65 -5.12
N LEU A 165 -9.44 13.33 -5.32
CA LEU A 165 -10.68 12.51 -5.24
C LEU A 165 -11.38 12.56 -3.86
N ALA A 166 -10.62 12.70 -2.77
CA ALA A 166 -11.15 12.84 -1.41
C ALA A 166 -10.42 13.98 -0.67
N PRO A 167 -10.74 15.27 -0.92
CA PRO A 167 -9.99 16.38 -0.35
C PRO A 167 -10.12 16.48 1.17
N ALA A 168 -11.25 16.05 1.75
CA ALA A 168 -11.39 15.91 3.20
C ALA A 168 -10.35 14.95 3.78
N ASP A 169 -10.16 13.80 3.12
CA ASP A 169 -9.17 12.80 3.55
C ASP A 169 -7.75 13.35 3.51
N ALA A 170 -7.37 14.02 2.43
CA ALA A 170 -6.03 14.60 2.31
C ALA A 170 -5.73 15.56 3.47
N LYS A 171 -6.70 16.41 3.86
CA LYS A 171 -6.56 17.33 5.00
C LYS A 171 -6.50 16.58 6.33
N LEU A 172 -7.42 15.63 6.55
CA LEU A 172 -7.51 14.87 7.79
C LEU A 172 -6.27 14.00 8.00
N TYR A 173 -5.79 13.31 6.96
CA TYR A 173 -4.59 12.48 7.03
C TYR A 173 -3.35 13.31 7.35
N ALA A 174 -3.15 14.45 6.65
CA ALA A 174 -2.03 15.35 6.92
C ALA A 174 -2.03 15.86 8.38
N LEU A 175 -3.21 16.13 8.95
CA LEU A 175 -3.34 16.51 10.35
C LEU A 175 -3.09 15.34 11.31
N ARG A 176 -3.60 14.14 10.99
CA ARG A 176 -3.42 12.93 11.80
C ARG A 176 -1.95 12.54 11.96
N ASP A 177 -1.21 12.67 10.88
CA ASP A 177 0.22 12.33 10.78
C ASP A 177 1.10 13.14 11.75
N ILE A 178 0.74 14.41 11.99
CA ILE A 178 1.49 15.29 12.89
C ILE A 178 0.88 15.41 14.30
N THR A 179 -0.21 14.70 14.59
CA THR A 179 -0.93 14.76 15.87
C THR A 179 -1.03 13.41 16.58
N ALA A 180 -0.30 12.40 16.09
CA ALA A 180 -0.33 11.03 16.63
C ALA A 180 -1.75 10.42 16.70
N THR A 181 -2.58 10.70 15.70
CA THR A 181 -3.94 10.15 15.59
C THR A 181 -4.14 9.28 14.34
N VAL A 182 -3.04 8.79 13.76
CA VAL A 182 -3.10 7.86 12.61
C VAL A 182 -3.65 6.50 13.06
N GLU A 183 -3.18 5.96 14.19
CA GLU A 183 -3.44 4.60 14.71
C GLU A 183 -4.84 4.40 15.32
N SER A 184 -5.87 4.98 14.71
CA SER A 184 -7.28 4.79 15.07
C SER A 184 -8.00 3.98 13.98
N LEU A 185 -8.48 2.79 14.33
CA LEU A 185 -9.19 1.88 13.41
C LEU A 185 -10.27 2.56 12.56
N PRO A 186 -11.25 3.29 13.14
CA PRO A 186 -12.31 3.90 12.34
C PRO A 186 -11.79 5.02 11.42
N LEU A 187 -10.77 5.77 11.84
CA LEU A 187 -10.15 6.81 11.01
C LEU A 187 -9.30 6.22 9.86
N ILE A 188 -8.66 5.07 10.08
CA ILE A 188 -7.92 4.35 9.03
C ILE A 188 -8.90 3.79 8.02
N ALA A 189 -9.91 3.05 8.48
CA ALA A 189 -10.92 2.44 7.61
C ALA A 189 -11.62 3.51 6.76
N SER A 190 -12.07 4.61 7.38
CA SER A 190 -12.74 5.68 6.63
C SER A 190 -11.81 6.37 5.65
N SER A 191 -10.55 6.60 6.02
CA SER A 191 -9.54 7.23 5.17
C SER A 191 -9.22 6.36 3.94
N VAL A 192 -8.97 5.07 4.14
CA VAL A 192 -8.68 4.12 3.06
C VAL A 192 -9.89 4.01 2.13
N MET A 193 -11.05 3.70 2.70
CA MET A 193 -12.25 3.44 1.91
C MET A 193 -12.77 4.69 1.22
N SER A 194 -12.63 5.89 1.79
CA SER A 194 -13.10 7.09 1.12
C SER A 194 -12.37 7.34 -0.21
N LYS A 195 -11.07 7.06 -0.26
CA LYS A 195 -10.28 7.16 -1.49
C LYS A 195 -10.67 6.05 -2.46
N LYS A 196 -10.62 4.80 -2.01
CA LYS A 196 -10.85 3.64 -2.87
C LYS A 196 -12.26 3.60 -3.46
N LEU A 197 -13.27 4.08 -2.73
CA LEU A 197 -14.63 4.21 -3.24
C LEU A 197 -14.81 5.41 -4.19
N ALA A 198 -14.00 6.48 -4.04
CA ALA A 198 -14.00 7.60 -4.98
C ALA A 198 -13.26 7.28 -6.30
N GLU A 199 -12.38 6.27 -6.30
CA GLU A 199 -11.65 5.80 -7.48
C GLU A 199 -12.53 5.08 -8.52
N GLY A 200 -13.76 4.69 -8.18
CA GLY A 200 -14.73 4.18 -9.14
C GLY A 200 -14.52 2.74 -9.63
N ALA A 201 -13.62 1.99 -9.00
CA ALA A 201 -13.49 0.55 -9.24
C ALA A 201 -14.80 -0.17 -8.82
N ALA A 202 -15.24 -1.16 -9.62
CA ALA A 202 -16.48 -1.87 -9.35
C ALA A 202 -16.36 -2.89 -8.21
N ALA A 203 -15.13 -3.29 -7.86
CA ALA A 203 -14.83 -4.17 -6.74
C ALA A 203 -13.44 -3.88 -6.17
N LEU A 204 -13.19 -4.32 -4.93
CA LEU A 204 -11.96 -4.03 -4.18
C LEU A 204 -11.44 -5.27 -3.44
N VAL A 205 -10.13 -5.49 -3.51
CA VAL A 205 -9.43 -6.41 -2.62
C VAL A 205 -8.52 -5.63 -1.66
N LEU A 206 -8.57 -5.97 -0.38
CA LEU A 206 -7.79 -5.32 0.67
C LEU A 206 -6.70 -6.28 1.15
N ASP A 207 -5.47 -5.83 1.14
CA ASP A 207 -4.29 -6.52 1.64
C ASP A 207 -3.90 -5.88 2.99
N VAL A 208 -4.39 -6.47 4.08
CA VAL A 208 -4.22 -5.95 5.44
C VAL A 208 -3.01 -6.62 6.08
N LYS A 209 -1.91 -5.86 6.15
CA LYS A 209 -0.64 -6.36 6.72
C LYS A 209 -0.76 -6.57 8.22
N VAL A 210 -0.13 -7.63 8.72
CA VAL A 210 -0.08 -7.97 10.15
C VAL A 210 1.35 -8.25 10.59
N GLY A 211 1.80 -7.60 11.67
CA GLY A 211 3.10 -7.87 12.28
C GLY A 211 3.97 -6.65 12.52
N SER A 212 5.25 -6.87 12.82
CA SER A 212 6.20 -5.81 13.21
C SER A 212 6.33 -4.70 12.15
N GLY A 213 6.43 -5.07 10.87
CA GLY A 213 6.52 -4.15 9.72
C GLY A 213 5.18 -3.66 9.18
N ALA A 214 4.05 -4.07 9.80
CA ALA A 214 2.73 -3.60 9.42
C ALA A 214 2.28 -2.40 10.26
N PHE A 215 1.26 -1.72 9.77
CA PHE A 215 0.52 -0.76 10.56
C PHE A 215 -0.24 -1.44 11.73
N MET A 216 -0.85 -2.60 11.47
CA MET A 216 -1.54 -3.42 12.48
C MET A 216 -0.59 -4.46 13.09
N LYS A 217 -0.32 -4.35 14.40
CA LYS A 217 0.65 -5.23 15.07
C LYS A 217 0.09 -6.61 15.40
N THR A 218 -1.23 -6.70 15.60
CA THR A 218 -1.90 -7.94 16.01
C THR A 218 -2.92 -8.40 14.97
N ALA A 219 -3.12 -9.71 14.87
CA ALA A 219 -4.10 -10.29 13.96
C ALA A 219 -5.54 -9.87 14.32
N ASP A 220 -5.83 -9.66 15.61
CA ASP A 220 -7.17 -9.25 16.05
C ASP A 220 -7.52 -7.84 15.56
N GLN A 221 -6.61 -6.87 15.73
CA GLN A 221 -6.80 -5.52 15.20
C GLN A 221 -6.89 -5.51 13.68
N ALA A 222 -6.09 -6.34 13.00
CA ALA A 222 -6.16 -6.48 11.55
C ALA A 222 -7.50 -7.06 11.07
N ARG A 223 -8.07 -8.05 11.79
CA ARG A 223 -9.39 -8.61 11.47
C ARG A 223 -10.49 -7.58 11.68
N GLU A 224 -10.41 -6.79 12.76
CA GLU A 224 -11.37 -5.72 13.02
C GLU A 224 -11.30 -4.64 11.92
N LEU A 225 -10.09 -4.20 11.54
CA LEU A 225 -9.89 -3.25 10.44
C LEU A 225 -10.43 -3.79 9.11
N ALA A 226 -10.10 -5.04 8.78
CA ALA A 226 -10.53 -5.72 7.56
C ALA A 226 -12.07 -5.80 7.49
N GLY A 227 -12.71 -6.27 8.57
CA GLY A 227 -14.17 -6.37 8.65
C GLY A 227 -14.85 -5.01 8.47
N LEU A 228 -14.35 -3.97 9.15
CA LEU A 228 -14.89 -2.62 9.03
C LEU A 228 -14.78 -2.09 7.59
N MET A 229 -13.64 -2.29 6.91
CA MET A 229 -13.46 -1.85 5.53
C MET A 229 -14.36 -2.64 4.54
N VAL A 230 -14.55 -3.95 4.76
CA VAL A 230 -15.50 -4.76 3.98
C VAL A 230 -16.93 -4.24 4.15
N GLU A 231 -17.37 -3.98 5.39
CA GLU A 231 -18.68 -3.41 5.68
C GLU A 231 -18.90 -2.04 5.02
N LEU A 232 -17.88 -1.18 5.04
CA LEU A 232 -17.92 0.12 4.36
C LEU A 232 -18.05 0.00 2.84
N GLY A 233 -17.38 -0.99 2.24
CA GLY A 233 -17.54 -1.32 0.82
C GLY A 233 -18.96 -1.76 0.49
N ALA A 234 -19.49 -2.71 1.26
CA ALA A 234 -20.85 -3.20 1.11
C ALA A 234 -21.89 -2.09 1.26
N ALA A 235 -21.71 -1.19 2.23
CA ALA A 235 -22.58 -0.02 2.43
C ALA A 235 -22.63 0.94 1.23
N HIS A 236 -21.61 0.90 0.36
CA HIS A 236 -21.52 1.70 -0.86
C HIS A 236 -21.78 0.88 -2.15
N GLY A 237 -22.20 -0.39 -2.01
CA GLY A 237 -22.49 -1.26 -3.15
C GLY A 237 -21.24 -1.70 -3.92
N VAL A 238 -20.06 -1.64 -3.30
CA VAL A 238 -18.80 -2.12 -3.87
C VAL A 238 -18.43 -3.43 -3.19
N PRO A 239 -18.49 -4.58 -3.88
CA PRO A 239 -17.99 -5.85 -3.37
C PRO A 239 -16.53 -5.72 -2.96
N THR A 240 -16.26 -6.05 -1.70
CA THR A 240 -14.94 -5.90 -1.09
C THR A 240 -14.56 -7.17 -0.37
N ARG A 241 -13.37 -7.69 -0.61
CA ARG A 241 -12.75 -8.79 0.16
C ARG A 241 -11.48 -8.31 0.82
N ALA A 242 -11.10 -8.92 1.94
CA ALA A 242 -9.82 -8.63 2.58
C ALA A 242 -9.04 -9.91 2.87
N LEU A 243 -7.73 -9.87 2.61
CA LEU A 243 -6.77 -10.85 3.08
C LEU A 243 -5.90 -10.23 4.17
N LEU A 244 -5.63 -11.01 5.22
CA LEU A 244 -4.67 -10.65 6.25
C LEU A 244 -3.36 -11.34 5.91
N THR A 245 -2.29 -10.58 5.73
CA THR A 245 -1.01 -11.14 5.28
C THR A 245 0.13 -10.81 6.23
N ASP A 246 1.09 -11.72 6.37
CA ASP A 246 2.26 -11.51 7.23
C ASP A 246 3.13 -10.34 6.73
N MET A 247 3.65 -9.58 7.69
CA MET A 247 4.63 -8.52 7.50
C MET A 247 5.57 -8.45 8.70
N ASN A 248 5.89 -9.61 9.29
CA ASN A 248 6.95 -9.70 10.29
C ASN A 248 8.33 -9.76 9.63
N GLY A 249 8.40 -10.39 8.45
CA GLY A 249 9.53 -10.32 7.54
C GLY A 249 9.28 -9.40 6.34
N PRO A 250 10.33 -8.81 5.74
CA PRO A 250 10.20 -8.11 4.47
C PRO A 250 9.68 -9.04 3.38
N LEU A 251 8.76 -8.55 2.56
CA LEU A 251 8.25 -9.29 1.41
C LEU A 251 9.26 -9.25 0.25
N GLY A 252 9.61 -10.41 -0.30
CA GLY A 252 10.66 -10.53 -1.32
C GLY A 252 12.06 -10.20 -0.78
N ALA A 253 13.02 -10.02 -1.67
CA ALA A 253 14.43 -9.84 -1.33
C ALA A 253 14.91 -8.39 -1.44
N THR A 254 14.04 -7.44 -1.78
CA THR A 254 14.40 -6.03 -1.91
C THR A 254 13.42 -5.10 -1.17
N ALA A 255 13.98 -4.05 -0.58
CA ALA A 255 13.25 -2.91 -0.02
C ALA A 255 13.89 -1.59 -0.51
N GLY A 256 13.12 -0.77 -1.22
CA GLY A 256 13.61 0.44 -1.89
C GLY A 256 12.68 0.89 -3.01
N ASN A 257 13.21 1.64 -3.99
CA ASN A 257 12.44 2.06 -5.16
C ASN A 257 12.83 1.27 -6.41
N ALA A 258 13.98 1.58 -7.02
CA ALA A 258 14.46 0.90 -8.22
C ALA A 258 14.74 -0.60 -8.00
N LEU A 259 15.25 -0.96 -6.82
CA LEU A 259 15.46 -2.37 -6.44
C LEU A 259 14.14 -3.16 -6.46
N GLU A 260 13.06 -2.54 -5.98
CA GLU A 260 11.74 -3.17 -5.97
C GLU A 260 11.09 -3.24 -7.35
N VAL A 261 11.36 -2.27 -8.24
CA VAL A 261 10.98 -2.38 -9.66
C VAL A 261 11.73 -3.52 -10.33
N ALA A 262 13.03 -3.66 -10.09
CA ALA A 262 13.83 -4.75 -10.65
C ALA A 262 13.28 -6.13 -10.23
N GLU A 263 12.98 -6.32 -8.94
CA GLU A 263 12.40 -7.57 -8.45
C GLU A 263 10.98 -7.81 -8.99
N ALA A 264 10.17 -6.75 -9.18
CA ALA A 264 8.87 -6.89 -9.84
C ALA A 264 9.00 -7.32 -11.30
N LEU A 265 10.02 -6.84 -12.03
CA LEU A 265 10.32 -7.30 -13.40
C LEU A 265 10.78 -8.76 -13.43
N GLU A 266 11.54 -9.22 -12.42
CA GLU A 266 11.91 -10.64 -12.28
C GLU A 266 10.67 -11.52 -12.09
N VAL A 267 9.72 -11.09 -11.25
CA VAL A 267 8.42 -11.77 -11.07
C VAL A 267 7.63 -11.84 -12.38
N LEU A 268 7.50 -10.71 -13.09
CA LEU A 268 6.78 -10.62 -14.36
C LEU A 268 7.42 -11.46 -15.48
N ALA A 269 8.72 -11.74 -15.39
CA ALA A 269 9.44 -12.63 -16.30
C ALA A 269 9.29 -14.12 -15.94
N GLY A 270 8.45 -14.46 -14.96
CA GLY A 270 8.19 -15.82 -14.50
C GLY A 270 9.13 -16.33 -13.41
N GLY A 271 9.94 -15.46 -12.80
CA GLY A 271 10.85 -15.77 -11.71
C GLY A 271 10.52 -15.01 -10.42
N GLY A 272 11.55 -14.46 -9.78
CA GLY A 272 11.43 -13.67 -8.55
C GLY A 272 11.20 -14.49 -7.28
N PRO A 273 11.04 -13.83 -6.11
CA PRO A 273 10.85 -14.52 -4.84
C PRO A 273 9.48 -15.21 -4.73
N ASP A 274 9.46 -16.45 -4.22
CA ASP A 274 8.26 -17.28 -4.10
C ASP A 274 7.13 -16.62 -3.30
N ASP A 275 7.45 -15.86 -2.26
CA ASP A 275 6.47 -15.13 -1.43
C ASP A 275 5.79 -13.99 -2.19
N VAL A 276 6.55 -13.26 -3.03
CA VAL A 276 6.01 -12.20 -3.90
C VAL A 276 5.11 -12.80 -4.97
N VAL A 277 5.53 -13.91 -5.61
CA VAL A 277 4.74 -14.62 -6.62
C VAL A 277 3.45 -15.15 -6.00
N ALA A 278 3.54 -15.87 -4.88
CA ALA A 278 2.39 -16.48 -4.22
C ALA A 278 1.35 -15.44 -3.78
N LEU A 279 1.78 -14.31 -3.19
CA LEU A 279 0.85 -13.26 -2.79
C LEU A 279 0.24 -12.53 -4.00
N THR A 280 1.02 -12.31 -5.07
CA THR A 280 0.52 -11.71 -6.32
C THR A 280 -0.60 -12.57 -6.92
N VAL A 281 -0.35 -13.87 -7.07
CA VAL A 281 -1.33 -14.83 -7.61
C VAL A 281 -2.57 -14.89 -6.72
N THR A 282 -2.39 -14.98 -5.40
CA THR A 282 -3.52 -15.07 -4.45
C THR A 282 -4.42 -13.83 -4.53
N LEU A 283 -3.84 -12.63 -4.51
CA LEU A 283 -4.62 -11.39 -4.64
C LEU A 283 -5.27 -11.25 -6.02
N ALA A 284 -4.58 -11.66 -7.08
CA ALA A 284 -5.14 -11.65 -8.44
C ALA A 284 -6.36 -12.58 -8.53
N THR A 285 -6.31 -13.77 -7.95
CA THR A 285 -7.45 -14.70 -7.89
C THR A 285 -8.66 -14.07 -7.22
N GLU A 286 -8.48 -13.39 -6.09
CA GLU A 286 -9.58 -12.68 -5.42
C GLU A 286 -10.15 -11.54 -6.27
N MET A 287 -9.27 -10.77 -6.93
CA MET A 287 -9.68 -9.67 -7.82
C MET A 287 -10.46 -10.19 -9.03
N LEU A 288 -10.00 -11.27 -9.66
CA LEU A 288 -10.64 -11.88 -10.82
C LEU A 288 -11.99 -12.51 -10.46
N ALA A 289 -12.09 -13.16 -9.30
CA ALA A 289 -13.36 -13.67 -8.79
C ALA A 289 -14.39 -12.54 -8.60
N LEU A 290 -13.98 -11.40 -8.03
CA LEU A 290 -14.86 -10.23 -7.90
C LEU A 290 -15.21 -9.58 -9.25
N ALA A 291 -14.33 -9.69 -10.24
CA ALA A 291 -14.56 -9.21 -11.60
C ALA A 291 -15.42 -10.16 -12.46
N GLY A 292 -15.74 -11.36 -11.97
CA GLY A 292 -16.47 -12.41 -12.71
C GLY A 292 -15.61 -13.10 -13.78
N LEU A 293 -14.32 -13.25 -13.52
CA LEU A 293 -13.31 -13.89 -14.37
C LEU A 293 -12.60 -15.04 -13.62
N ASP A 294 -13.37 -15.84 -12.88
CA ASP A 294 -12.91 -16.93 -12.02
C ASP A 294 -12.37 -18.16 -12.76
N ASP A 295 -12.66 -18.28 -14.05
CA ASP A 295 -12.16 -19.36 -14.92
C ASP A 295 -10.73 -19.12 -15.46
N VAL A 296 -10.12 -17.98 -15.14
CA VAL A 296 -8.77 -17.61 -15.62
C VAL A 296 -7.75 -17.86 -14.51
N ASP A 297 -6.69 -18.60 -14.81
CA ASP A 297 -5.57 -18.78 -13.89
C ASP A 297 -4.58 -17.60 -13.99
N PRO A 298 -4.47 -16.72 -12.97
CA PRO A 298 -3.54 -15.61 -13.01
C PRO A 298 -2.07 -16.04 -13.07
N ALA A 299 -1.70 -17.22 -12.55
CA ALA A 299 -0.33 -17.70 -12.59
C ALA A 299 0.15 -18.01 -14.01
N ALA A 300 -0.77 -18.41 -14.91
CA ALA A 300 -0.47 -18.67 -16.31
C ALA A 300 0.14 -17.43 -17.00
N THR A 301 -0.35 -16.23 -16.66
CA THR A 301 0.10 -14.96 -17.28
C THR A 301 1.56 -14.59 -16.97
N LEU A 302 2.10 -15.08 -15.85
CA LEU A 302 3.52 -14.93 -15.49
C LEU A 302 4.38 -15.90 -16.30
N SER A 303 3.86 -17.10 -16.60
CA SER A 303 4.58 -18.15 -17.33
C SER A 303 4.59 -17.95 -18.85
N ASP A 304 3.53 -17.37 -19.41
CA ASP A 304 3.38 -17.14 -20.86
C ASP A 304 3.88 -15.75 -21.32
N GLY A 305 4.27 -14.89 -20.38
CA GLY A 305 4.81 -13.55 -20.63
C GLY A 305 3.77 -12.45 -20.83
N THR A 306 2.47 -12.77 -20.86
CA THR A 306 1.41 -11.78 -21.09
C THR A 306 1.30 -10.73 -19.99
N ALA A 307 1.65 -11.07 -18.74
CA ALA A 307 1.76 -10.10 -17.65
C ALA A 307 2.89 -9.08 -17.90
N MET A 308 4.06 -9.52 -18.37
CA MET A 308 5.16 -8.61 -18.73
C MET A 308 4.76 -7.65 -19.85
N ASP A 309 4.09 -8.16 -20.88
CA ASP A 309 3.57 -7.35 -21.99
C ASP A 309 2.57 -6.29 -21.50
N ALA A 310 1.64 -6.67 -20.61
CA ALA A 310 0.69 -5.74 -20.01
C ALA A 310 1.38 -4.66 -19.17
N PHE A 311 2.39 -5.02 -18.37
CA PHE A 311 3.18 -4.07 -17.60
C PHE A 311 3.93 -3.09 -18.50
N ALA A 312 4.62 -3.59 -19.52
CA ALA A 312 5.36 -2.77 -20.48
C ALA A 312 4.43 -1.80 -21.24
N ALA A 313 3.24 -2.27 -21.65
CA ALA A 313 2.24 -1.43 -22.30
C ALA A 313 1.72 -0.32 -21.37
N MET A 314 1.46 -0.62 -20.09
CA MET A 314 1.05 0.36 -19.09
C MET A 314 2.14 1.42 -18.85
N VAL A 315 3.38 0.98 -18.65
CA VAL A 315 4.53 1.88 -18.44
C VAL A 315 4.72 2.79 -19.65
N ALA A 316 4.68 2.25 -20.87
CA ALA A 316 4.81 3.02 -22.10
C ALA A 316 3.65 4.02 -22.30
N ALA A 317 2.42 3.64 -21.97
CA ALA A 317 1.25 4.53 -22.05
C ALA A 317 1.34 5.75 -21.13
N GLN A 318 2.14 5.63 -20.06
CA GLN A 318 2.49 6.66 -19.09
C GLN A 318 3.89 7.26 -19.31
N GLY A 319 4.48 7.08 -20.49
CA GLY A 319 5.74 7.73 -20.90
C GLY A 319 7.03 7.06 -20.41
N GLY A 320 6.93 5.98 -19.62
CA GLY A 320 8.09 5.26 -19.12
C GLY A 320 8.78 4.41 -20.19
N ASP A 321 10.09 4.25 -20.06
CA ASP A 321 10.92 3.43 -20.96
C ASP A 321 11.72 2.38 -20.17
N LEU A 322 11.26 1.12 -20.21
CA LEU A 322 11.92 -0.02 -19.55
C LEU A 322 13.25 -0.42 -20.21
N ARG A 323 13.59 0.11 -21.39
CA ARG A 323 14.88 -0.15 -22.05
C ARG A 323 16.01 0.66 -21.42
N VAL A 324 15.68 1.74 -20.72
CA VAL A 324 16.64 2.53 -19.95
C VAL A 324 16.90 1.79 -18.64
N PRO A 325 18.18 1.50 -18.30
CA PRO A 325 18.50 0.83 -17.04
C PRO A 325 17.96 1.60 -15.83
N LEU A 326 17.41 0.86 -14.88
CA LEU A 326 16.97 1.42 -13.60
C LEU A 326 18.15 2.08 -12.86
N PRO A 327 17.91 3.16 -12.09
CA PRO A 327 18.97 3.85 -11.38
C PRO A 327 19.57 2.94 -10.29
N VAL A 328 20.90 2.92 -10.24
CA VAL A 328 21.68 2.25 -9.20
C VAL A 328 22.37 3.32 -8.37
N ALA A 329 22.36 3.17 -7.05
CA ALA A 329 23.01 4.13 -6.17
C ALA A 329 24.53 4.19 -6.40
N ALA A 330 25.13 5.36 -6.17
CA ALA A 330 26.56 5.58 -6.38
C ALA A 330 27.46 4.78 -5.40
N CYS A 331 26.93 4.41 -4.23
CA CYS A 331 27.68 3.68 -3.21
C CYS A 331 26.90 2.47 -2.70
N SER A 332 27.64 1.42 -2.34
CA SER A 332 27.08 0.22 -1.71
C SER A 332 28.00 -0.36 -0.64
N GLU A 333 27.43 -0.85 0.45
CA GLU A 333 28.13 -1.60 1.49
C GLU A 333 27.44 -2.94 1.75
N SER A 334 28.21 -3.99 2.02
CA SER A 334 27.65 -5.30 2.37
C SER A 334 27.81 -5.59 3.84
N ILE A 335 26.73 -6.08 4.46
CA ILE A 335 26.76 -6.68 5.79
C ILE A 335 27.02 -8.17 5.61
N THR A 336 28.12 -8.67 6.15
CA THR A 336 28.53 -10.07 6.03
C THR A 336 28.26 -10.86 7.30
N ALA A 337 27.98 -12.16 7.16
CA ALA A 337 27.77 -13.04 8.30
C ALA A 337 29.06 -13.20 9.13
N SER A 338 28.98 -12.94 10.44
CA SER A 338 30.14 -13.13 11.35
C SER A 338 30.41 -14.60 11.66
N ARG A 339 29.43 -15.48 11.44
CA ARG A 339 29.50 -16.93 11.63
C ARG A 339 28.65 -17.67 10.58
N GLY A 340 28.90 -18.96 10.41
CA GLY A 340 28.04 -19.84 9.62
C GLY A 340 26.85 -20.36 10.45
N GLY A 341 25.81 -20.83 9.77
CA GLY A 341 24.56 -21.26 10.42
C GLY A 341 23.40 -21.36 9.45
N THR A 342 22.20 -21.04 9.95
CA THR A 342 20.98 -20.88 9.16
C THR A 342 20.42 -19.49 9.40
N MET A 343 19.97 -18.80 8.35
CA MET A 343 19.37 -17.48 8.49
C MET A 343 18.08 -17.58 9.31
N GLY A 344 18.00 -16.81 10.38
CA GLY A 344 16.80 -16.70 11.21
C GLY A 344 15.80 -15.71 10.65
N GLU A 345 14.85 -15.29 11.49
CA GLU A 345 13.92 -14.23 11.14
C GLU A 345 14.65 -12.90 10.86
N ILE A 346 14.08 -12.12 9.94
CA ILE A 346 14.52 -10.77 9.58
C ILE A 346 13.36 -9.85 9.94
N ASP A 347 13.60 -8.86 10.80
CA ASP A 347 12.59 -7.90 11.18
C ASP A 347 12.29 -6.94 10.02
N ALA A 348 11.03 -6.93 9.57
CA ALA A 348 10.55 -6.07 8.51
C ALA A 348 10.78 -4.58 8.80
N MET A 349 10.47 -4.13 10.03
CA MET A 349 10.62 -2.72 10.43
C MET A 349 12.09 -2.31 10.41
N ALA A 350 13.00 -3.14 10.90
CA ALA A 350 14.44 -2.89 10.85
C ALA A 350 14.91 -2.63 9.41
N VAL A 351 14.50 -3.49 8.47
CA VAL A 351 14.82 -3.33 7.04
C VAL A 351 14.18 -2.07 6.45
N GLY A 352 12.92 -1.79 6.77
CA GLY A 352 12.21 -0.60 6.29
C GLY A 352 12.84 0.69 6.77
N MET A 353 13.23 0.74 8.05
CA MET A 353 13.94 1.87 8.64
C MET A 353 15.33 2.03 8.04
N ALA A 354 16.07 0.94 7.82
CA ALA A 354 17.37 0.99 7.15
C ALA A 354 17.25 1.55 5.72
N ALA A 355 16.30 1.06 4.91
CA ALA A 355 16.03 1.60 3.58
C ALA A 355 15.67 3.10 3.62
N TRP A 356 14.85 3.50 4.59
CA TRP A 356 14.49 4.90 4.80
C TRP A 356 15.72 5.76 5.16
N ARG A 357 16.58 5.31 6.08
CA ARG A 357 17.84 5.98 6.45
C ARG A 357 18.77 6.14 5.25
N LEU A 358 18.87 5.13 4.40
CA LEU A 358 19.65 5.14 3.16
C LEU A 358 19.14 6.15 2.11
N GLY A 359 17.93 6.68 2.29
CA GLY A 359 17.35 7.71 1.41
C GLY A 359 16.28 7.18 0.47
N ALA A 360 15.82 5.94 0.63
CA ALA A 360 14.75 5.37 -0.19
C ALA A 360 13.36 5.98 0.13
N GLY A 361 13.20 6.64 1.28
CA GLY A 361 11.97 7.31 1.68
C GLY A 361 12.19 8.76 2.12
N ARG A 362 11.10 9.41 2.51
CA ARG A 362 11.06 10.84 2.87
C ARG A 362 10.60 11.06 4.29
N SER A 363 11.04 12.18 4.89
CA SER A 363 10.59 12.60 6.22
C SER A 363 9.42 13.58 6.13
N ARG A 364 9.34 14.34 5.03
CA ARG A 364 8.28 15.31 4.79
C ARG A 364 7.66 15.14 3.39
N PRO A 365 6.36 15.45 3.22
CA PRO A 365 5.74 15.51 1.91
C PRO A 365 6.51 16.43 0.95
N GLY A 366 6.70 15.97 -0.29
CA GLY A 366 7.39 16.73 -1.35
C GLY A 366 8.91 16.60 -1.40
N GLU A 367 9.55 15.98 -0.39
CA GLU A 367 10.99 15.68 -0.45
C GLU A 367 11.29 14.60 -1.52
N ARG A 368 12.41 14.78 -2.22
CA ARG A 368 12.93 13.81 -3.19
C ARG A 368 13.53 12.61 -2.47
N VAL A 369 13.34 11.43 -3.04
CA VAL A 369 13.98 10.18 -2.61
C VAL A 369 15.15 9.83 -3.54
N GLN A 370 16.09 9.03 -3.04
CA GLN A 370 17.12 8.41 -3.86
C GLN A 370 16.55 7.12 -4.46
N ALA A 371 16.28 7.14 -5.76
CA ALA A 371 15.60 6.01 -6.42
C ALA A 371 16.42 4.71 -6.35
N GLY A 372 17.76 4.81 -6.41
CA GLY A 372 18.67 3.66 -6.30
C GLY A 372 18.95 3.20 -4.87
N ALA A 373 18.51 3.95 -3.85
CA ALA A 373 18.77 3.60 -2.45
C ALA A 373 17.84 2.49 -1.95
N GLY A 374 18.34 1.70 -1.00
CA GLY A 374 17.59 0.62 -0.37
C GLY A 374 18.44 -0.54 0.09
N VAL A 375 17.79 -1.64 0.41
CA VAL A 375 18.39 -2.86 0.95
C VAL A 375 18.08 -4.04 0.02
N ARG A 376 19.12 -4.78 -0.37
CA ARG A 376 19.00 -6.11 -0.96
C ARG A 376 19.34 -7.17 0.08
N ILE A 377 18.47 -8.17 0.21
CA ILE A 377 18.57 -9.30 1.13
C ILE A 377 19.08 -10.49 0.33
N HIS A 378 20.18 -11.10 0.76
CA HIS A 378 20.80 -12.23 0.05
C HIS A 378 20.47 -13.59 0.65
N ARG A 379 19.99 -13.61 1.89
CA ARG A 379 19.59 -14.82 2.62
C ARG A 379 18.24 -14.61 3.27
N ARG A 380 17.29 -15.47 2.95
CA ARG A 380 15.94 -15.50 3.52
C ARG A 380 15.90 -16.43 4.74
N PRO A 381 14.95 -16.25 5.66
CA PRO A 381 14.79 -17.15 6.79
C PRO A 381 14.74 -18.62 6.34
N GLY A 382 15.56 -19.47 6.95
CA GLY A 382 15.72 -20.89 6.60
C GLY A 382 16.88 -21.18 5.64
N ASP A 383 17.46 -20.19 4.98
CA ASP A 383 18.59 -20.39 4.08
C ASP A 383 19.88 -20.74 4.84
N PRO A 384 20.74 -21.62 4.31
CA PRO A 384 22.05 -21.87 4.89
C PRO A 384 22.96 -20.63 4.77
N VAL A 385 23.74 -20.38 5.81
CA VAL A 385 24.66 -19.25 5.90
C VAL A 385 26.11 -19.70 6.14
N SER A 386 27.05 -19.15 5.39
CA SER A 386 28.49 -19.30 5.57
C SER A 386 29.13 -18.06 6.18
N ALA A 387 30.12 -18.25 7.06
CA ALA A 387 30.86 -17.12 7.63
C ALA A 387 31.55 -16.29 6.52
N GLY A 388 31.44 -14.97 6.61
CA GLY A 388 32.01 -14.00 5.66
C GLY A 388 31.15 -13.74 4.42
N GLU A 389 30.05 -14.46 4.22
CA GLU A 389 29.21 -14.21 3.04
C GLU A 389 28.28 -13.01 3.23
N PRO A 390 27.86 -12.34 2.15
CA PRO A 390 26.92 -11.22 2.22
C PRO A 390 25.53 -11.68 2.68
N LEU A 391 24.98 -11.02 3.71
CA LEU A 391 23.59 -11.17 4.15
C LEU A 391 22.72 -10.06 3.58
N PHE A 392 23.24 -8.84 3.56
CA PHE A 392 22.56 -7.67 3.01
C PHE A 392 23.55 -6.84 2.18
N THR A 393 23.05 -6.17 1.14
CA THR A 393 23.74 -5.05 0.51
C THR A 393 22.88 -3.80 0.65
N LEU A 394 23.47 -2.77 1.22
CA LEU A 394 22.89 -1.45 1.40
C LEU A 394 23.33 -0.56 0.24
N TYR A 395 22.41 0.24 -0.30
CA TYR A 395 22.66 1.14 -1.42
C TYR A 395 22.24 2.57 -1.04
N THR A 396 23.10 3.56 -1.34
CA THR A 396 22.80 4.99 -1.15
C THR A 396 23.71 5.87 -2.02
N ASP A 397 23.25 7.05 -2.39
CA ASP A 397 24.06 8.09 -3.04
C ASP A 397 24.84 8.93 -2.02
N THR A 398 24.68 8.67 -0.72
CA THR A 398 25.25 9.47 0.38
C THR A 398 25.90 8.55 1.42
N PRO A 399 27.23 8.30 1.32
CA PRO A 399 27.95 7.36 2.18
C PRO A 399 27.72 7.54 3.69
N GLU A 400 27.53 8.77 4.15
CA GLU A 400 27.30 9.10 5.55
C GLU A 400 26.00 8.48 6.10
N ARG A 401 25.10 8.01 5.23
CA ARG A 401 23.84 7.33 5.59
C ARG A 401 24.03 5.86 5.97
N PHE A 402 25.17 5.24 5.68
CA PHE A 402 25.40 3.84 6.02
C PHE A 402 25.38 3.61 7.53
N GLY A 403 26.10 4.43 8.32
CA GLY A 403 26.18 4.25 9.77
C GLY A 403 24.81 4.15 10.46
N PRO A 404 23.89 5.13 10.25
CA PRO A 404 22.53 5.04 10.75
C PRO A 404 21.76 3.82 10.22
N ALA A 405 21.92 3.44 8.95
CA ALA A 405 21.22 2.30 8.38
C ALA A 405 21.69 0.95 8.95
N HIS A 406 22.99 0.79 9.20
CA HIS A 406 23.55 -0.37 9.92
C HIS A 406 22.96 -0.47 11.33
N ALA A 407 22.82 0.66 12.03
CA ALA A 407 22.26 0.68 13.37
C ALA A 407 20.79 0.24 13.43
N GLU A 408 19.98 0.54 12.40
CA GLU A 408 18.59 0.05 12.34
C GLU A 408 18.52 -1.47 12.09
N LEU A 409 19.52 -2.07 11.41
CA LEU A 409 19.60 -3.51 11.17
C LEU A 409 20.24 -4.29 12.33
N ASP A 410 20.95 -3.61 13.22
CA ASP A 410 21.56 -4.26 14.39
C ASP A 410 20.47 -4.85 15.30
N GLY A 411 20.58 -6.14 15.60
CA GLY A 411 19.54 -6.90 16.29
C GLY A 411 18.26 -7.19 15.48
N GLY A 412 18.14 -6.66 14.25
CA GLY A 412 17.01 -6.87 13.34
C GLY A 412 17.08 -8.19 12.55
N TYR A 413 18.14 -8.98 12.71
CA TYR A 413 18.27 -10.31 12.12
C TYR A 413 19.18 -11.19 13.00
N ARG A 414 19.15 -12.50 12.76
CA ARG A 414 20.08 -13.44 13.41
C ARG A 414 20.50 -14.57 12.49
N VAL A 415 21.73 -15.06 12.65
CA VAL A 415 22.19 -16.33 12.07
C VAL A 415 22.14 -17.38 13.17
N CYS A 416 21.23 -18.34 13.08
CA CYS A 416 21.04 -19.41 14.07
C CYS A 416 22.15 -20.46 13.91
N ASP A 417 22.56 -21.13 14.98
CA ASP A 417 23.47 -22.27 14.86
C ASP A 417 22.81 -23.39 14.03
N VAL A 418 23.60 -24.18 13.32
CA VAL A 418 23.09 -25.26 12.45
C VAL A 418 22.25 -26.29 13.23
N THR A 419 22.49 -26.42 14.53
CA THR A 419 21.76 -27.31 15.44
C THR A 419 20.46 -26.71 15.99
N GLU A 420 20.27 -25.39 15.88
CA GLU A 420 18.99 -24.78 16.25
C GLU A 420 17.95 -25.13 15.19
N THR A 421 16.82 -25.68 15.61
CA THR A 421 15.67 -25.86 14.71
C THR A 421 15.13 -24.47 14.36
N PRO A 422 15.09 -24.08 13.07
CA PRO A 422 14.48 -22.82 12.67
C PRO A 422 13.03 -22.77 13.17
N ALA A 423 12.54 -21.58 13.52
CA ALA A 423 11.12 -21.40 13.75
C ALA A 423 10.35 -21.83 12.49
N ALA A 424 9.19 -22.46 12.67
CA ALA A 424 8.34 -22.82 11.54
C ALA A 424 8.01 -21.54 10.74
N PRO A 425 8.08 -21.58 9.39
CA PRO A 425 7.77 -20.42 8.57
C PRO A 425 6.35 -19.96 8.87
N ARG A 426 6.19 -18.65 9.06
CA ARG A 426 4.88 -18.03 9.28
C ARG A 426 4.07 -18.15 7.99
N PRO A 427 2.76 -18.42 8.06
CA PRO A 427 1.93 -18.44 6.86
C PRO A 427 1.85 -17.04 6.26
N LEU A 428 2.06 -16.95 4.94
CA LEU A 428 1.97 -15.69 4.20
C LEU A 428 0.58 -15.08 4.29
N ILE A 429 -0.46 -15.91 4.22
CA ILE A 429 -1.86 -15.54 4.45
C ILE A 429 -2.27 -16.02 5.84
N ILE A 430 -2.59 -15.09 6.72
CA ILE A 430 -2.93 -15.32 8.12
C ILE A 430 -4.46 -15.51 8.29
N GLY A 431 -5.23 -14.92 7.39
CA GLY A 431 -6.69 -15.03 7.39
C GLY A 431 -7.33 -14.23 6.27
N ALA A 432 -8.66 -14.22 6.25
CA ALA A 432 -9.45 -13.45 5.29
C ALA A 432 -10.73 -12.92 5.94
N ALA A 433 -11.27 -11.83 5.40
CA ALA A 433 -12.63 -11.37 5.63
C ALA A 433 -13.34 -11.33 4.26
N PRO A 434 -14.34 -12.21 4.03
CA PRO A 434 -14.96 -12.39 2.73
C PRO A 434 -15.95 -11.30 2.35
#